data_AF-A0A532TGZ8-F1
#
_entry.id   AF-A0A532TGZ8-F1
#
_cell.length_a   1.000
_cell.length_b   1.000
_cell.length_c   1.000
_cell.angle_alpha   90.00
_cell.angle_beta   90.00
_cell.angle_gamma   90.00
#
_symmetry.space_group_name_H-M   'P 1'
#
loop_
_entity.id
_entity.type
_entity.pdbx_description
1 polymer ?
#
loop_
_entity_poly.entity_id
_entity_poly.type
_entity_poly.pdbx_seq_one_letter_code
_entity_poly.pdbx_strand_id
1 'polypeptide(L)'
;MKELKDKMSKIPKHPEKEHKLKKKHRTDEEFAYRSVLISAILGGIFYIISIFLNIEIVTIFMNIDVVWTFLDILIKVIVILLFFLFMTTSIGNYKELVGKPLNWKDLLLLFLLSIGQAILNPFVFVFTLFGLAIILIYLFVIQEM
;
A
#
# COMPACT_ATOMS: atom_id res chain seq x y z
N MET A 1 -46.03 53.44 -1.81
CA MET A 1 -45.16 52.70 -2.75
C MET A 1 -43.90 52.16 -2.04
N LYS A 2 -44.08 51.42 -0.92
CA LYS A 2 -42.97 50.92 -0.10
C LYS A 2 -43.25 49.55 0.56
N GLU A 3 -44.20 48.77 0.05
CA GLU A 3 -44.67 47.53 0.68
C GLU A 3 -44.60 46.27 -0.21
N LEU A 4 -43.94 46.33 -1.36
CA LEU A 4 -43.87 45.19 -2.29
C LEU A 4 -42.44 44.66 -2.56
N LYS A 5 -41.45 45.06 -1.74
CA LYS A 5 -40.05 44.66 -1.93
C LYS A 5 -39.53 43.59 -0.95
N ASP A 6 -40.39 43.01 -0.11
CA ASP A 6 -39.96 42.09 0.96
C ASP A 6 -40.48 40.66 0.80
N LYS A 7 -40.73 40.23 -0.44
CA LYS A 7 -41.11 38.85 -0.78
C LYS A 7 -40.49 38.38 -2.09
N MET A 8 -39.16 38.30 -2.16
CA MET A 8 -38.40 37.56 -3.17
C MET A 8 -36.96 37.48 -2.64
N SER A 9 -36.29 36.36 -2.39
CA SER A 9 -36.52 34.95 -2.71
C SER A 9 -35.71 34.18 -1.65
N LYS A 10 -36.39 33.53 -0.70
CA LYS A 10 -35.75 32.50 0.13
C LYS A 10 -35.67 31.25 -0.75
N ILE A 11 -34.61 31.12 -1.53
CA ILE A 11 -34.28 29.86 -2.21
C ILE A 11 -34.17 28.80 -1.10
N PRO A 12 -35.02 27.76 -1.07
CA PRO A 12 -34.86 26.69 -0.12
C PRO A 12 -33.59 25.93 -0.51
N LYS A 13 -32.50 26.13 0.24
CA LYS A 13 -31.33 25.26 0.15
C LYS A 13 -31.81 23.85 0.48
N HIS A 14 -31.97 23.00 -0.54
CA HIS A 14 -32.40 21.61 -0.40
C HIS A 14 -31.43 20.87 0.54
N PRO A 15 -31.81 20.55 1.78
CA PRO A 15 -30.92 19.87 2.74
C PRO A 15 -30.56 18.45 2.28
N GLU A 16 -31.33 17.88 1.35
CA GLU A 16 -31.11 16.53 0.81
C GLU A 16 -29.83 16.39 -0.02
N LYS A 17 -29.39 17.43 -0.74
CA LYS A 17 -28.15 17.36 -1.54
C LYS A 17 -26.91 17.39 -0.64
N GLU A 18 -26.92 18.19 0.41
CA GLU A 18 -25.85 18.22 1.42
C GLU A 18 -25.80 16.93 2.25
N HIS A 19 -26.96 16.37 2.62
CA HIS A 19 -27.01 15.09 3.32
C HIS A 19 -26.50 13.93 2.47
N LYS A 20 -26.82 13.88 1.18
CA LYS A 20 -26.29 12.87 0.25
C LYS A 20 -24.78 13.02 0.01
N LEU A 21 -24.28 14.26 -0.11
CA LEU A 21 -22.84 14.52 -0.23
C LEU A 21 -22.07 14.11 1.03
N LYS A 22 -22.55 14.48 2.22
CA LYS A 22 -21.96 14.07 3.50
C LYS A 22 -22.01 12.56 3.70
N LYS A 23 -23.11 11.90 3.31
CA LYS A 23 -23.25 10.44 3.44
C LYS A 23 -22.31 9.71 2.49
N LYS A 24 -22.12 10.21 1.26
CA LYS A 24 -21.15 9.67 0.28
C LYS A 24 -19.69 9.87 0.72
N HIS A 25 -19.34 11.06 1.21
CA HIS A 25 -18.00 11.35 1.73
C HIS A 25 -17.65 10.45 2.93
N ARG A 26 -18.62 10.20 3.82
CA ARG A 26 -18.45 9.34 4.98
C ARG A 26 -18.26 7.86 4.62
N THR A 27 -18.90 7.39 3.54
CA THR A 27 -18.70 6.01 3.04
C THR A 27 -17.36 5.83 2.34
N ASP A 28 -16.87 6.84 1.63
CA ASP A 28 -15.59 6.78 0.93
C ASP A 28 -14.41 6.82 1.93
N GLU A 29 -14.50 7.63 2.99
CA GLU A 29 -13.53 7.63 4.11
C GLU A 29 -13.49 6.29 4.85
N GLU A 30 -14.66 5.70 5.13
CA GLU A 30 -14.74 4.41 5.83
C GLU A 30 -14.12 3.28 4.97
N PHE A 31 -14.33 3.31 3.66
CA PHE A 31 -13.72 2.36 2.74
C PHE A 31 -12.19 2.52 2.70
N ALA A 32 -11.70 3.74 2.55
CA ALA A 32 -10.27 4.02 2.54
C ALA A 32 -9.59 3.60 3.86
N TYR A 33 -10.22 3.84 5.02
CA TYR A 33 -9.69 3.39 6.31
C TYR A 33 -9.62 1.86 6.41
N ARG A 34 -10.65 1.15 5.95
CA ARG A 34 -10.64 -0.32 5.89
C ARG A 34 -9.54 -0.83 4.98
N SER A 35 -9.32 -0.18 3.84
CA SER A 35 -8.24 -0.52 2.91
C SER A 35 -6.86 -0.36 3.56
N VAL A 36 -6.62 0.74 4.28
CA VAL A 36 -5.38 0.96 5.05
C VAL A 36 -5.14 -0.18 6.03
N LEU A 37 -6.17 -0.54 6.81
CA LEU A 37 -6.07 -1.58 7.82
C LEU A 37 -5.79 -2.97 7.22
N ILE A 38 -6.53 -3.36 6.17
CA ILE A 38 -6.37 -4.67 5.53
C ILE A 38 -4.98 -4.80 4.91
N SER A 39 -4.53 -3.76 4.18
CA SER A 39 -3.21 -3.75 3.56
C SER A 39 -2.08 -3.73 4.59
N ALA A 40 -2.24 -3.03 5.72
CA ALA A 40 -1.28 -3.07 6.82
C ALA A 40 -1.17 -4.48 7.44
N ILE A 41 -2.31 -5.13 7.69
CA ILE A 41 -2.33 -6.49 8.25
C ILE A 41 -1.67 -7.49 7.28
N LEU A 42 -2.04 -7.45 6.00
CA LEU A 42 -1.42 -8.29 4.98
C LEU A 42 0.08 -8.03 4.88
N GLY A 43 0.50 -6.76 4.85
CA GLY A 43 1.91 -6.38 4.86
C GLY A 43 2.65 -6.97 6.06
N GLY A 44 2.09 -6.83 7.27
CA GLY A 44 2.66 -7.42 8.48
C GLY A 44 2.78 -8.95 8.42
N ILE A 45 1.77 -9.64 7.90
CA ILE A 45 1.80 -11.10 7.70
C ILE A 45 2.93 -11.49 6.74
N PHE A 46 3.03 -10.84 5.58
CA PHE A 46 4.08 -11.13 4.60
C PHE A 46 5.48 -10.80 5.13
N TYR A 47 5.63 -9.74 5.93
CA TYR A 47 6.89 -9.43 6.60
C TYR A 47 7.34 -10.57 7.53
N ILE A 48 6.44 -11.06 8.38
CA ILE A 48 6.74 -12.15 9.31
C ILE A 48 7.08 -13.44 8.55
N ILE A 49 6.28 -13.81 7.54
CA ILE A 49 6.54 -14.99 6.71
C ILE A 49 7.91 -14.87 6.02
N SER A 50 8.21 -13.70 5.46
CA SER A 50 9.50 -13.43 4.81
C SER A 50 10.69 -13.67 5.73
N ILE A 51 10.62 -13.18 6.97
CA ILE A 51 11.67 -13.38 7.97
C ILE A 51 11.89 -14.88 8.22
N PHE A 52 10.81 -15.64 8.44
CA PHE A 52 10.91 -17.07 8.69
C PHE A 52 11.52 -17.85 7.52
N LEU A 53 11.18 -17.47 6.29
CA LEU A 53 11.72 -18.12 5.09
C LEU A 53 13.20 -17.75 4.85
N ASN A 54 13.58 -16.48 5.03
CA ASN A 54 14.92 -16.00 4.69
C ASN A 54 15.98 -16.25 5.78
N ILE A 55 15.58 -16.43 7.04
CA ILE A 55 16.48 -16.90 8.11
C ILE A 55 16.63 -18.44 8.07
N GLU A 56 15.99 -19.12 7.11
CA GLU A 56 16.00 -20.57 6.95
C GLU A 56 15.42 -21.33 8.17
N ILE A 57 14.62 -20.64 9.01
CA ILE A 57 13.86 -21.29 10.10
C ILE A 57 12.85 -22.27 9.50
N VAL A 58 12.30 -21.94 8.33
CA VAL A 58 11.40 -22.80 7.55
C VAL A 58 12.03 -23.05 6.19
N THR A 59 12.56 -24.25 5.98
CA THR A 59 13.00 -24.74 4.66
C THR A 59 11.81 -25.33 3.91
N ILE A 60 11.42 -24.74 2.78
CA ILE A 60 10.30 -25.22 1.96
C ILE A 60 10.68 -26.51 1.23
N PHE A 61 11.90 -26.59 0.71
CA PHE A 61 12.40 -27.76 -0.03
C PHE A 61 13.79 -28.15 0.49
N MET A 62 13.96 -29.41 0.89
CA MET A 62 15.27 -29.99 1.29
C MET A 62 15.96 -30.72 0.14
N ASN A 63 15.69 -30.33 -1.12
CA ASN A 63 16.18 -31.06 -2.29
C ASN A 63 17.23 -30.26 -3.06
N ILE A 64 18.28 -30.94 -3.54
CA ILE A 64 19.44 -30.34 -4.23
C ILE A 64 19.12 -30.04 -5.71
N ASP A 65 17.92 -30.40 -6.18
CA ASP A 65 17.49 -30.09 -7.54
C ASP A 65 17.49 -28.58 -7.79
N VAL A 66 18.05 -28.20 -8.94
CA VAL A 66 18.12 -26.82 -9.41
C VAL A 66 16.72 -26.21 -9.53
N VAL A 67 15.72 -27.00 -9.96
CA VAL A 67 14.33 -26.52 -10.12
C VAL A 67 13.72 -26.15 -8.78
N TRP A 68 13.89 -26.98 -7.75
CA TRP A 68 13.35 -26.73 -6.41
C TRP A 68 14.05 -25.55 -5.73
N THR A 69 15.37 -25.41 -5.96
CA THR A 69 16.15 -24.27 -5.47
C THR A 69 15.67 -22.96 -6.09
N PHE A 70 15.41 -22.95 -7.40
CA PHE A 70 14.88 -21.77 -8.09
C PHE A 70 13.47 -21.40 -7.59
N LEU A 71 12.61 -22.40 -7.37
CA LEU A 71 11.26 -22.17 -6.84
C LEU A 71 11.30 -21.60 -5.42
N ASP A 72 12.18 -22.08 -4.55
CA ASP A 72 12.38 -21.54 -3.20
C ASP A 72 12.79 -20.06 -3.24
N ILE A 73 13.78 -19.72 -4.07
CA ILE A 73 14.21 -18.33 -4.28
C ILE A 73 13.04 -17.48 -4.78
N LEU A 74 12.30 -17.97 -5.78
CA LEU A 74 11.17 -17.24 -6.35
C LEU A 74 10.08 -16.95 -5.30
N ILE A 75 9.73 -17.92 -4.47
CA ILE A 75 8.74 -17.74 -3.40
C ILE A 75 9.23 -16.70 -2.40
N LYS A 76 10.50 -16.78 -1.95
CA LYS A 76 11.09 -15.80 -1.03
C LYS A 76 11.04 -14.37 -1.60
N VAL A 77 11.41 -14.20 -2.86
CA VAL A 77 11.36 -12.91 -3.56
C VAL A 77 9.92 -12.39 -3.62
N ILE A 78 8.97 -13.21 -4.08
CA ILE A 78 7.55 -12.81 -4.19
C ILE A 78 6.99 -12.37 -2.84
N VAL A 79 7.28 -13.10 -1.77
CA VAL A 79 6.81 -12.78 -0.42
C VAL A 79 7.33 -11.41 0.04
N ILE A 80 8.61 -11.08 -0.22
CA ILE A 80 9.18 -9.76 0.10
C ILE A 80 8.54 -8.65 -0.74
N LEU A 81 8.31 -8.89 -2.03
CA LEU A 81 7.67 -7.92 -2.92
C LEU A 81 6.21 -7.67 -2.52
N LEU A 82 5.48 -8.71 -2.11
CA LEU A 82 4.11 -8.57 -1.58
C LEU A 82 4.09 -7.75 -0.29
N PHE A 83 5.02 -8.01 0.64
CA PHE A 83 5.21 -7.15 1.81
C PHE A 83 5.37 -5.67 1.42
N PHE A 84 6.30 -5.39 0.49
CA PHE A 84 6.57 -4.02 0.07
C PHE A 84 5.34 -3.35 -0.57
N LEU A 85 4.63 -4.07 -1.46
CA LEU A 85 3.43 -3.58 -2.13
C LEU A 85 2.29 -3.31 -1.16
N PHE A 86 1.99 -4.24 -0.25
CA PHE A 86 0.92 -4.05 0.74
C PHE A 86 1.22 -2.89 1.69
N MET A 87 2.47 -2.78 2.18
CA MET A 87 2.85 -1.67 3.05
C MET A 87 2.81 -0.32 2.32
N THR A 88 3.31 -0.27 1.08
CA THR A 88 3.26 0.96 0.28
C THR A 88 1.83 1.36 -0.02
N THR A 89 0.95 0.41 -0.30
CA THR A 89 -0.48 0.65 -0.52
C THR A 89 -1.15 1.17 0.75
N SER A 90 -0.85 0.57 1.91
CA SER A 90 -1.37 1.02 3.21
C SER A 90 -0.97 2.46 3.52
N ILE A 91 0.32 2.77 3.37
CA ILE A 91 0.82 4.14 3.60
C ILE A 91 0.25 5.10 2.56
N GLY A 92 0.18 4.73 1.28
CA GLY A 92 -0.40 5.54 0.22
C GLY A 92 -1.85 5.93 0.54
N ASN A 93 -2.69 4.94 0.86
CA ASN A 93 -4.09 5.16 1.23
C ASN A 93 -4.23 6.00 2.51
N TYR A 94 -3.35 5.79 3.50
CA TYR A 94 -3.35 6.60 4.72
C TYR A 94 -2.97 8.06 4.43
N LYS A 95 -1.99 8.29 3.55
CA LYS A 95 -1.56 9.63 3.17
C LYS A 95 -2.64 10.36 2.38
N GLU A 96 -3.35 9.66 1.50
CA GLU A 96 -4.52 10.18 0.80
C GLU A 96 -5.63 10.63 1.77
N LEU A 97 -5.94 9.81 2.79
CA LEU A 97 -6.90 10.17 3.85
C LEU A 97 -6.51 11.44 4.63
N VAL A 98 -5.22 11.66 4.85
CA VAL A 98 -4.70 12.83 5.57
C VAL A 98 -4.42 14.01 4.62
N GLY A 99 -4.68 13.85 3.31
CA GLY A 99 -4.45 14.87 2.29
C GLY A 99 -2.98 15.21 2.07
N LYS A 100 -2.08 14.26 2.33
CA LYS A 100 -0.63 14.42 2.12
C LYS A 100 -0.15 13.48 1.03
N PRO A 101 0.89 13.83 0.26
CA PRO A 101 1.52 12.89 -0.65
C PRO A 101 2.34 11.83 0.11
N LEU A 102 2.59 10.71 -0.56
CA LEU A 102 3.50 9.67 -0.06
C LEU A 102 4.93 10.24 0.02
N ASN A 103 5.59 10.05 1.17
CA ASN A 103 6.93 10.62 1.39
C ASN A 103 8.01 9.63 0.96
N TRP A 104 9.03 10.11 0.26
CA TRP A 104 10.23 9.34 -0.09
C TRP A 104 10.93 8.72 1.13
N LYS A 105 10.86 9.35 2.30
CA LYS A 105 11.41 8.77 3.54
C LYS A 105 10.68 7.49 3.95
N ASP A 106 9.36 7.46 3.80
CA ASP A 106 8.54 6.30 4.14
C ASP A 106 8.83 5.15 3.16
N LEU A 107 8.95 5.47 1.86
CA LEU A 107 9.36 4.53 0.82
C LEU A 107 10.78 3.99 1.02
N LEU A 108 11.74 4.86 1.35
CA LEU A 108 13.13 4.47 1.60
C LEU A 108 13.23 3.53 2.81
N LEU A 109 12.47 3.80 3.87
CA LEU A 109 12.40 2.92 5.04
C LEU A 109 11.88 1.53 4.65
N LEU A 110 10.77 1.47 3.91
CA LEU A 110 10.22 0.20 3.43
C LEU A 110 11.21 -0.53 2.52
N PHE A 111 11.91 0.20 1.66
CA PHE A 111 12.91 -0.37 0.76
C PHE A 111 14.06 -1.01 1.54
N LEU A 112 14.59 -0.33 2.55
CA LEU A 112 15.64 -0.86 3.43
C LEU A 112 15.15 -2.07 4.23
N LEU A 113 13.91 -2.05 4.74
CA LEU A 113 13.32 -3.20 5.43
C LEU A 113 13.14 -4.40 4.48
N SER A 114 12.73 -4.17 3.23
CA SER A 114 12.61 -5.23 2.21
C SER A 114 13.94 -5.84 1.84
N ILE A 115 14.97 -5.02 1.62
CA ILE A 115 16.32 -5.51 1.32
C ILE A 115 16.92 -6.24 2.52
N GLY A 116 16.71 -5.73 3.74
CA GLY A 116 17.18 -6.36 4.96
C GLY A 116 16.69 -7.81 5.12
N GLN A 117 15.46 -8.10 4.67
CA GLN A 117 14.91 -9.46 4.68
C GLN A 117 15.66 -10.42 3.75
N ALA A 118 16.29 -9.92 2.68
CA ALA A 118 16.97 -10.74 1.69
C ALA A 118 18.49 -10.86 1.90
N ILE A 119 19.06 -10.17 2.90
CA ILE A 119 20.52 -9.97 3.01
C ILE A 119 21.32 -11.27 3.19
N LEU A 120 20.70 -12.32 3.73
CA LEU A 120 21.37 -13.60 3.99
C LEU A 120 21.51 -14.47 2.74
N ASN A 121 20.72 -14.23 1.69
CA ASN A 121 20.76 -15.01 0.45
C ASN A 121 21.06 -14.09 -0.75
N PRO A 122 22.28 -14.16 -1.34
CA PRO A 122 22.68 -13.27 -2.43
C PRO A 122 21.77 -13.31 -3.66
N PHE A 123 21.21 -14.48 -4.00
CA PHE A 123 20.30 -14.59 -5.14
C PHE A 123 18.96 -13.92 -4.84
N VAL A 124 18.36 -14.22 -3.69
CA VAL A 124 17.13 -13.54 -3.25
C VAL A 124 17.36 -12.03 -3.18
N PHE A 125 18.50 -11.58 -2.63
CA PHE A 125 18.87 -10.18 -2.55
C PHE A 125 18.86 -9.49 -3.92
N VAL A 126 19.56 -10.05 -4.91
CA VAL A 126 19.65 -9.44 -6.24
C VAL A 126 18.28 -9.39 -6.91
N PHE A 127 17.52 -10.49 -6.89
CA PHE A 127 16.19 -10.53 -7.51
C PHE A 127 15.20 -9.59 -6.80
N THR A 128 15.22 -9.52 -5.47
CA THR A 128 14.43 -8.58 -4.69
C THR A 128 14.82 -7.13 -5.00
N LEU A 129 16.11 -6.81 -5.11
CA LEU A 129 16.57 -5.48 -5.47
C LEU A 129 16.03 -5.04 -6.84
N PHE A 130 16.12 -5.92 -7.85
CA PHE A 130 15.52 -5.65 -9.17
C PHE A 130 14.00 -5.47 -9.10
N GLY A 131 13.30 -6.36 -8.39
CA GLY A 131 11.85 -6.25 -8.23
C GLY A 131 11.41 -4.96 -7.54
N LEU A 132 12.09 -4.56 -6.47
CA LEU A 132 11.85 -3.30 -5.77
C LEU A 132 12.14 -2.09 -6.65
N ALA A 133 13.22 -2.11 -7.43
CA ALA A 133 13.54 -1.03 -8.36
C ALA A 133 12.44 -0.85 -9.41
N ILE A 134 11.92 -1.95 -9.97
CA ILE A 134 10.79 -1.90 -10.92
C ILE A 134 9.55 -1.28 -10.27
N ILE A 135 9.20 -1.70 -9.04
CA ILE A 135 8.04 -1.14 -8.32
C ILE A 135 8.24 0.36 -8.04
N LEU A 136 9.43 0.77 -7.61
CA LEU A 136 9.73 2.19 -7.36
C LEU A 136 9.64 3.03 -8.63
N ILE A 137 10.17 2.53 -9.76
CA ILE A 137 10.05 3.21 -11.07
C ILE A 137 8.57 3.34 -11.45
N TYR A 138 7.78 2.27 -11.29
CA TYR A 138 6.35 2.30 -11.56
C TYR A 138 5.61 3.35 -10.72
N LEU A 139 5.90 3.40 -9.41
CA LEU A 139 5.29 4.39 -8.51
C LEU A 139 5.71 5.82 -8.86
N PHE A 140 6.98 6.03 -9.20
CA PHE A 140 7.50 7.32 -9.63
C PHE A 140 6.77 7.83 -10.88
N VAL A 141 6.66 6.98 -11.90
CA VAL A 141 5.99 7.30 -13.17
C VAL A 141 4.51 7.64 -12.96
N ILE A 142 3.81 6.95 -12.05
CA ILE A 142 2.40 7.24 -11.74
C ILE A 142 2.24 8.51 -10.91
N GLN A 143 3.18 8.83 -10.03
CA GLN A 143 3.11 10.04 -9.20
C GLN A 143 3.35 11.33 -10.00
N GLU A 144 4.10 11.26 -11.09
CA GLU A 144 4.41 12.42 -11.94
C GLU A 144 3.37 12.67 -13.05
N MET A 145 2.49 11.70 -13.34
CA MET A 145 1.36 11.86 -14.27
C MET A 145 0.12 12.42 -13.57
#